data_AF-A0A1Y3TJ52-F1
#
_entry.id   AF-A0A1Y3TJ52-F1
#
_cell.length_a   1.000
_cell.length_b   1.000
_cell.length_c   1.000
_cell.angle_alpha   90.00
_cell.angle_beta   90.00
_cell.angle_gamma   90.00
#
_symmetry.space_group_name_H-M   'P 1'
#
loop_
_entity.id
_entity.type
_entity.pdbx_description
1 polymer ?
#
loop_
_entity_poly.entity_id
_entity_poly.type
_entity_poly.pdbx_seq_one_letter_code
_entity_poly.pdbx_strand_id
1 'polypeptide(L)'
;MQEEVNQKVVTLCINGGKISARILKNAILKLLRKMEQMKREQKQAARASRQQKEPAAYHGKQSMEKLMKQNCQLTNIEVTDGNIKSFEKYARKYNIDFSLKKDTSISPPRYFVFFKARDVDIMTAAFKEYTGKQLTKAKKPSLRKKLTLAKERLAKHREREKGRQKERGPEH
;
A
#
# COMPACT_ATOMS: atom_id res chain seq x y z
N MET A 1 -14.72 40.95 -82.14
CA MET A 1 -14.83 41.67 -80.84
C MET A 1 -15.46 40.82 -79.73
N GLN A 2 -16.60 40.16 -79.93
CA GLN A 2 -17.25 39.36 -78.86
C GLN A 2 -16.48 38.10 -78.43
N GLU A 3 -15.86 37.35 -79.35
CA GLU A 3 -15.07 36.16 -78.99
C GLU A 3 -13.83 36.46 -78.15
N GLU A 4 -13.19 37.60 -78.38
CA GLU A 4 -12.01 38.03 -77.63
C GLU A 4 -12.38 38.41 -76.18
N VAL A 5 -13.55 39.04 -76.00
CA VAL A 5 -14.11 39.33 -74.67
C VAL A 5 -14.43 38.01 -73.95
N ASN A 6 -15.06 37.06 -74.63
CA ASN A 6 -15.39 35.75 -74.04
C ASN A 6 -14.14 34.97 -73.64
N GLN A 7 -13.09 34.93 -74.46
CA GLN A 7 -11.82 34.29 -74.11
C GLN A 7 -11.15 34.94 -72.88
N LYS A 8 -11.18 36.28 -72.78
CA LYS A 8 -10.63 36.99 -71.61
C LYS A 8 -11.41 36.68 -70.34
N VAL A 9 -12.75 36.60 -70.41
CA VAL A 9 -13.59 36.21 -69.26
C VAL A 9 -13.32 34.77 -68.82
N VAL A 10 -13.27 33.82 -69.77
CA VAL A 10 -12.96 32.41 -69.46
C VAL A 10 -11.56 32.29 -68.82
N THR A 11 -10.57 32.99 -69.37
CA THR A 11 -9.21 33.02 -68.82
C THR A 11 -9.18 33.60 -67.41
N LEU A 12 -9.92 34.68 -67.16
CA LEU A 12 -10.05 35.30 -65.85
C LEU A 12 -10.68 34.33 -64.84
N CYS A 13 -11.75 33.62 -65.20
CA CYS A 13 -12.40 32.62 -64.35
C CYS A 13 -11.46 31.45 -64.01
N ILE A 14 -10.72 30.93 -65.00
CA ILE A 14 -9.76 29.85 -64.79
C ILE A 14 -8.63 30.31 -63.86
N ASN A 15 -8.09 31.51 -64.09
CA ASN A 15 -7.00 32.05 -63.27
C ASN A 15 -7.48 32.41 -61.85
N GLY A 16 -8.67 32.99 -61.71
CA GLY A 16 -9.33 33.24 -60.44
C GLY A 16 -9.55 31.95 -59.65
N GLY A 17 -10.05 30.90 -60.31
CA GLY A 17 -10.21 29.57 -59.72
C GLY A 17 -8.87 28.98 -59.23
N LYS A 18 -7.81 29.08 -60.04
CA LYS A 18 -6.46 28.62 -59.65
C LYS A 18 -5.90 29.36 -58.45
N ILE A 19 -6.11 30.68 -58.36
CA ILE A 19 -5.67 31.50 -57.23
C ILE A 19 -6.43 31.11 -55.96
N SER A 20 -7.76 31.02 -56.03
CA SER A 20 -8.61 30.61 -54.91
C SER A 20 -8.25 29.21 -54.40
N ALA A 21 -8.00 28.25 -55.30
CA ALA A 21 -7.57 26.91 -54.94
C ALA A 21 -6.22 26.89 -54.22
N ARG A 22 -5.25 27.71 -54.65
CA ARG A 22 -3.94 27.83 -53.97
C ARG A 22 -4.07 28.44 -52.57
N ILE A 23 -4.90 29.47 -52.41
CA ILE A 23 -5.15 30.11 -51.12
C ILE A 23 -5.81 29.11 -50.17
N LEU A 24 -6.85 28.41 -50.62
CA LEU A 24 -7.55 27.40 -49.83
C LEU A 24 -6.61 26.26 -49.40
N LYS A 25 -5.80 25.73 -50.33
CA LYS A 25 -4.79 24.70 -50.02
C LYS A 25 -3.83 25.17 -48.94
N ASN A 26 -3.31 26.39 -49.05
CA ASN A 26 -2.37 26.95 -48.07
C ASN A 26 -3.02 27.16 -46.70
N ALA A 27 -4.29 27.59 -46.66
CA ALA A 27 -5.07 27.75 -45.44
C ALA A 27 -5.25 26.41 -44.71
N ILE A 28 -5.65 25.35 -45.44
CA ILE A 28 -5.83 24.00 -44.89
C ILE A 28 -4.49 23.46 -44.35
N LEU A 29 -3.40 23.60 -45.11
CA LEU A 29 -2.08 23.17 -44.66
C LEU A 29 -1.63 23.89 -43.38
N LYS A 30 -1.90 25.20 -43.28
CA LYS A 30 -1.57 25.99 -42.09
C LYS A 30 -2.40 25.55 -40.88
N LEU A 31 -3.68 25.21 -41.08
CA LEU A 31 -4.55 24.69 -40.03
C LEU A 31 -4.05 23.33 -39.52
N LEU A 32 -3.73 22.39 -40.42
CA LEU A 32 -3.23 21.07 -40.04
C LEU A 32 -1.92 21.16 -39.24
N ARG A 33 -0.97 22.02 -39.66
CA ARG A 33 0.27 22.24 -38.90
C ARG A 33 0.00 22.77 -37.49
N LYS A 34 -0.93 23.73 -37.33
CA LYS A 34 -1.31 24.24 -36.00
C LYS A 34 -1.93 23.13 -35.13
N MET A 35 -2.79 22.29 -35.70
CA MET A 35 -3.38 21.16 -34.95
C MET A 35 -2.32 20.14 -34.52
N GLU A 36 -1.35 19.83 -35.38
CA GLU A 36 -0.25 18.93 -35.01
C GLU A 36 0.65 19.52 -33.91
N GLN A 37 0.96 20.82 -33.97
CA GLN A 37 1.73 21.51 -32.94
C GLN A 37 1.01 21.45 -31.59
N MET A 38 -0.28 21.80 -31.52
CA MET A 38 -1.06 21.69 -30.29
C MET A 38 -1.10 20.26 -29.74
N LYS A 39 -1.24 19.25 -30.60
CA LYS A 39 -1.18 17.83 -30.17
C LYS A 39 0.19 17.45 -29.62
N ARG A 40 1.29 17.97 -30.19
CA ARG A 40 2.66 17.72 -29.71
C ARG A 40 2.88 18.39 -28.35
N GLU A 41 2.45 19.63 -28.20
CA GLU A 41 2.51 20.39 -26.94
C GLU A 41 1.69 19.71 -25.84
N GLN A 42 0.46 19.28 -26.11
CA GLN A 42 -0.34 18.51 -25.14
C GLN A 42 0.33 17.19 -24.75
N LYS A 43 0.94 16.47 -25.70
CA LYS A 43 1.67 15.23 -25.39
C LYS A 43 2.93 15.50 -24.57
N GLN A 44 3.62 16.61 -24.81
CA GLN A 44 4.79 17.00 -24.02
C GLN A 44 4.39 17.44 -22.61
N ALA A 45 3.33 18.25 -22.46
CA ALA A 45 2.77 18.62 -21.17
C ALA A 45 2.28 17.39 -20.37
N ALA A 46 1.64 16.42 -21.04
CA ALA A 46 1.22 15.17 -20.43
C ALA A 46 2.40 14.25 -20.05
N ARG A 47 3.54 14.32 -20.75
CA ARG A 47 4.76 13.60 -20.37
C ARG A 47 5.47 14.28 -19.18
N ALA A 48 5.52 15.61 -19.16
CA ALA A 48 6.06 16.38 -18.05
C ALA A 48 5.26 16.16 -16.76
N SER A 49 3.92 16.15 -16.82
CA SER A 49 3.07 15.85 -15.66
C SER A 49 3.16 14.40 -15.19
N ARG A 50 3.46 13.44 -16.09
CA ARG A 50 3.76 12.05 -15.70
C ARG A 50 5.13 11.89 -15.03
N GLN A 51 6.11 12.73 -15.36
CA GLN A 51 7.42 12.74 -14.70
C GLN A 51 7.38 13.43 -13.33
N GLN A 52 6.44 14.37 -13.12
CA GLN A 52 6.18 15.00 -11.82
C GLN A 52 5.21 14.25 -10.91
N LYS A 53 4.63 13.13 -11.36
CA LYS A 53 3.95 12.21 -10.45
C LYS A 53 5.03 11.62 -9.54
N GLU A 54 5.17 12.19 -8.35
CA GLU A 54 5.99 11.62 -7.29
C GLU A 54 5.72 10.11 -7.23
N PRO A 55 6.78 9.29 -7.13
CA PRO A 55 6.59 7.85 -7.04
C PRO A 55 5.64 7.60 -5.89
N ALA A 56 4.47 7.02 -6.18
CA ALA A 56 3.43 6.76 -5.21
C ALA A 56 4.10 6.28 -3.92
N ALA A 57 4.04 7.11 -2.87
CA ALA A 57 4.82 6.89 -1.67
C ALA A 57 4.51 5.47 -1.19
N TYR A 58 5.50 4.59 -1.32
CA TYR A 58 5.33 3.17 -1.08
C TYR A 58 5.52 2.94 0.41
N HIS A 59 4.42 2.91 1.15
CA HIS A 59 4.44 2.80 2.60
C HIS A 59 4.56 1.34 3.04
N GLY A 60 5.30 1.09 4.12
CA GLY A 60 5.40 -0.21 4.78
C GLY A 60 6.78 -0.86 4.65
N LYS A 61 6.85 -2.08 4.10
CA LYS A 61 8.12 -2.83 4.01
C LYS A 61 9.05 -2.20 2.98
N GLN A 62 10.07 -1.48 3.44
CA GLN A 62 11.07 -0.87 2.58
C GLN A 62 12.43 -1.56 2.70
N SER A 63 13.20 -1.55 1.60
CA SER A 63 14.61 -1.96 1.64
C SER A 63 15.39 -0.99 2.53
N MET A 64 16.40 -1.49 3.24
CA MET A 64 17.30 -0.69 4.07
C MET A 64 17.92 0.49 3.29
N GLU A 65 18.30 0.26 2.03
CA GLU A 65 18.84 1.29 1.15
C GLU A 65 17.84 2.42 0.86
N LYS A 66 16.55 2.10 0.73
CA LYS A 66 15.49 3.10 0.48
C LYS A 66 15.22 3.94 1.72
N LEU A 67 15.25 3.31 2.90
CA LEU A 67 15.16 3.96 4.20
C LEU A 67 16.35 4.90 4.44
N MET A 68 17.57 4.49 4.08
CA MET A 68 18.78 5.31 4.19
C MET A 68 18.80 6.49 3.19
N LYS A 69 18.38 6.26 1.94
CA LYS A 69 18.31 7.31 0.89
C LYS A 69 17.40 8.49 1.27
N GLN A 70 16.46 8.27 2.17
CA GLN A 70 15.56 9.33 2.67
C GLN A 70 16.22 10.22 3.75
N ASN A 71 17.55 10.11 3.96
CA ASN A 71 18.35 10.91 4.92
C ASN A 71 17.73 10.99 6.32
N CYS A 72 17.01 9.94 6.73
CA CYS A 72 16.44 9.83 8.06
C CYS A 72 17.38 9.00 8.92
N GLN A 73 17.71 9.50 10.11
CA GLN A 73 18.41 8.71 11.12
C GLN A 73 17.58 7.44 11.38
N LEU A 74 18.24 6.28 11.40
CA LEU A 74 17.60 4.99 11.62
C LEU A 74 17.71 4.63 13.09
N THR A 75 16.59 4.22 13.67
CA THR A 75 16.52 3.70 15.03
C THR A 75 16.32 2.19 14.99
N ASN A 76 17.05 1.50 15.85
CA ASN A 76 17.06 0.04 15.90
C ASN A 76 16.39 -0.40 17.19
N ILE A 77 15.36 -1.23 17.10
CA ILE A 77 14.79 -1.90 18.27
C ILE A 77 15.03 -3.40 18.12
N GLU A 78 15.65 -3.99 19.16
CA GLU A 78 15.81 -5.43 19.30
C GLU A 78 14.46 -6.08 19.61
N VAL A 79 14.08 -7.10 18.83
CA VAL A 79 12.84 -7.83 19.03
C VAL A 79 13.10 -9.34 19.03
N THR A 80 12.37 -10.06 19.90
CA THR A 80 12.52 -11.50 20.13
C THR A 80 11.78 -12.36 19.09
N ASP A 81 12.39 -13.50 18.73
CA ASP A 81 12.12 -14.42 17.61
C ASP A 81 10.64 -14.90 17.47
N GLY A 82 9.94 -15.14 18.58
CA GLY A 82 8.63 -15.83 18.52
C GLY A 82 7.50 -15.05 17.83
N ASN A 83 7.63 -13.73 17.69
CA ASN A 83 6.47 -12.85 17.55
C ASN A 83 6.59 -11.77 16.44
N ILE A 84 7.75 -11.68 15.79
CA ILE A 84 8.09 -10.61 14.84
C ILE A 84 7.20 -10.54 13.59
N LYS A 85 6.78 -11.70 13.04
CA LYS A 85 5.89 -11.73 11.86
C LYS A 85 4.52 -11.12 12.15
N SER A 86 4.06 -11.22 13.39
CA SER A 86 2.77 -10.63 13.80
C SER A 86 2.85 -9.11 13.94
N PHE A 87 4.05 -8.57 14.18
CA PHE A 87 4.29 -7.15 14.34
C PHE A 87 4.13 -6.38 13.02
N GLU A 88 4.44 -7.00 11.89
CA GLU A 88 4.23 -6.41 10.56
C GLU A 88 2.80 -5.87 10.34
N LYS A 89 1.79 -6.56 10.88
CA LYS A 89 0.39 -6.12 10.77
C LYS A 89 0.15 -4.81 11.52
N TYR A 90 0.81 -4.63 12.66
CA TYR A 90 0.71 -3.41 13.46
C TYR A 90 1.53 -2.29 12.82
N ALA A 91 2.75 -2.57 12.36
CA ALA A 91 3.56 -1.58 11.63
C ALA A 91 2.81 -1.04 10.38
N ARG A 92 2.10 -1.89 9.64
CA ARG A 92 1.23 -1.46 8.53
C ARG A 92 0.03 -0.61 8.98
N LYS A 93 -0.59 -0.93 10.12
CA LYS A 93 -1.72 -0.15 10.66
C LYS A 93 -1.32 1.28 11.00
N TYR A 94 -0.09 1.47 11.43
CA TYR A 94 0.47 2.76 11.79
C TYR A 94 1.27 3.43 10.64
N ASN A 95 1.22 2.87 9.42
CA ASN A 95 1.94 3.37 8.23
C ASN A 95 3.45 3.56 8.43
N ILE A 96 4.07 2.69 9.22
CA ILE A 96 5.48 2.80 9.55
C ILE A 96 6.31 2.15 8.44
N ASP A 97 7.28 2.89 7.91
CA ASP A 97 8.27 2.35 6.98
C ASP A 97 9.34 1.60 7.76
N PHE A 98 9.45 0.29 7.53
CA PHE A 98 10.39 -0.53 8.29
C PHE A 98 11.12 -1.57 7.44
N SER A 99 12.32 -1.94 7.90
CA SER A 99 13.12 -3.04 7.37
C SER A 99 13.43 -4.04 8.47
N LEU A 100 13.38 -5.33 8.14
CA LEU A 100 13.70 -6.42 9.06
C LEU A 100 15.09 -6.95 8.74
N LYS A 101 15.98 -6.99 9.74
CA LYS A 101 17.26 -7.68 9.63
C LYS A 101 17.33 -8.79 10.66
N LYS A 102 17.66 -10.00 10.21
CA LYS A 102 17.98 -11.11 11.09
C LYS A 102 19.49 -11.10 11.33
N ASP A 103 19.89 -11.09 12.58
CA ASP A 103 21.25 -11.39 12.99
C ASP A 103 21.33 -12.87 13.38
N THR A 104 22.19 -13.60 12.66
CA THR A 104 22.39 -15.05 12.82
C THR A 104 23.75 -15.34 13.47
N SER A 105 24.54 -14.30 13.78
CA SER A 105 25.86 -14.44 14.41
C SER A 105 25.78 -14.80 15.89
N ILE A 106 24.60 -14.63 16.51
CA ILE A 106 24.34 -14.94 17.91
C ILE A 106 23.26 -16.04 17.97
N SER A 107 23.49 -17.06 18.80
CA SER A 107 22.49 -18.07 19.15
C SER A 107 21.92 -17.72 20.53
N PRO A 108 20.61 -17.43 20.69
CA PRO A 108 19.51 -17.45 19.71
C PRO A 108 19.50 -16.27 18.72
N PRO A 109 18.95 -16.44 17.49
CA PRO A 109 18.90 -15.38 16.48
C PRO A 109 18.15 -14.14 16.96
N ARG A 110 18.75 -12.97 16.74
CA ARG A 110 18.13 -11.68 17.08
C ARG A 110 17.53 -11.04 15.82
N TYR A 111 16.39 -10.39 15.98
CA TYR A 111 15.74 -9.66 14.89
C TYR A 111 15.73 -8.17 15.21
N PHE A 112 16.21 -7.39 14.25
CA PHE A 112 16.22 -5.94 14.31
C PHE A 112 15.18 -5.38 13.36
N VAL A 113 14.34 -4.50 13.88
CA VAL A 113 13.46 -3.68 13.05
C VAL A 113 14.09 -2.30 12.93
N PHE A 114 14.44 -1.93 11.71
CA PHE A 114 14.94 -0.60 11.35
C PHE A 114 13.77 0.24 10.87
N PHE A 115 13.62 1.44 11.42
CA PHE A 115 12.57 2.38 11.04
C PHE A 115 13.12 3.81 11.15
N LYS A 116 12.37 4.79 10.64
CA LYS A 116 12.77 6.20 10.68
C LYS A 116 12.71 6.72 12.11
N ALA A 117 13.71 7.50 12.53
CA ALA A 117 13.75 8.12 13.87
C ALA A 117 12.55 9.03 14.17
N ARG A 118 11.88 9.59 13.15
CA ARG A 118 10.65 10.38 13.31
C ARG A 118 9.46 9.54 13.81
N ASP A 119 9.48 8.24 13.58
CA ASP A 119 8.36 7.34 13.86
C ASP A 119 8.55 6.58 15.19
N VAL A 120 9.46 7.02 16.08
CA VAL A 120 9.76 6.36 17.37
C VAL A 120 8.54 6.28 18.29
N ASP A 121 7.78 7.37 18.40
CA ASP A 121 6.61 7.40 19.27
C ASP A 121 5.48 6.50 18.74
N ILE A 122 5.31 6.51 17.42
CA ILE A 122 4.33 5.69 16.70
C ILE A 122 4.70 4.20 16.82
N MET A 123 5.99 3.87 16.67
CA MET A 123 6.51 2.52 16.89
C MET A 123 6.27 2.06 18.32
N THR A 124 6.56 2.90 19.30
CA THR A 124 6.36 2.60 20.73
C THR A 124 4.88 2.33 21.03
N ALA A 125 3.97 3.13 20.47
CA ALA A 125 2.53 2.90 20.58
C ALA A 125 2.11 1.57 19.93
N ALA A 126 2.64 1.25 18.74
CA ALA A 126 2.40 -0.02 18.07
C ALA A 126 2.90 -1.23 18.89
N PHE A 127 4.07 -1.11 19.52
CA PHE A 127 4.62 -2.12 20.43
C PHE A 127 3.77 -2.28 21.68
N LYS A 128 3.25 -1.19 22.25
CA LYS A 128 2.35 -1.22 23.41
C LYS A 128 1.03 -1.93 23.08
N GLU A 129 0.44 -1.67 21.91
CA GLU A 129 -0.77 -2.38 21.45
C GLU A 129 -0.49 -3.87 21.20
N TYR A 130 0.67 -4.17 20.60
CA TYR A 130 1.09 -5.53 20.30
C TYR A 130 1.27 -6.36 21.58
N THR A 131 2.02 -5.84 22.54
CA THR A 131 2.28 -6.49 23.83
C THR A 131 0.99 -6.69 24.64
N GLY A 132 0.11 -5.69 24.69
CA GLY A 132 -1.20 -5.81 25.35
C GLY A 132 -2.09 -6.91 24.75
N LYS A 133 -2.13 -7.04 23.41
CA LYS A 133 -2.90 -8.09 22.72
C LYS A 133 -2.26 -9.47 22.80
N GLN A 134 -0.93 -9.58 22.80
CA GLN A 134 -0.26 -10.87 22.94
C GLN A 134 -0.35 -11.41 24.38
N LEU A 135 -0.20 -10.55 25.39
CA LEU A 135 -0.34 -10.95 26.79
C LEU A 135 -1.76 -11.46 27.09
N THR A 136 -2.79 -10.81 26.53
CA THR A 136 -4.19 -11.25 26.69
C THR A 136 -4.50 -12.54 25.94
N LYS A 137 -3.88 -12.79 24.77
CA LYS A 137 -3.98 -14.09 24.08
C LYS A 137 -3.30 -15.21 24.84
N ALA A 138 -2.10 -14.97 25.38
CA ALA A 138 -1.37 -15.96 26.18
C ALA A 138 -2.12 -16.33 27.48
N LYS A 139 -2.81 -15.37 28.10
CA LYS A 139 -3.61 -15.59 29.31
C LYS A 139 -4.93 -16.33 29.07
N LYS A 140 -5.41 -16.45 27.82
CA LYS A 140 -6.67 -17.18 27.53
C LYS A 140 -6.44 -18.70 27.59
N PRO A 141 -7.09 -19.43 28.51
CA PRO A 141 -6.96 -20.88 28.55
C PRO A 141 -7.54 -21.51 27.27
N SER A 142 -6.79 -22.43 26.67
CA SER A 142 -7.21 -23.13 25.45
C SER A 142 -8.47 -23.95 25.68
N LEU A 143 -9.24 -24.23 24.62
CA LEU A 143 -10.47 -25.03 24.69
C LEU A 143 -10.22 -26.42 25.31
N ARG A 144 -9.08 -27.05 25.02
CA ARG A 144 -8.64 -28.31 25.65
C ARG A 144 -8.45 -28.16 27.17
N LYS A 145 -7.82 -27.08 27.63
CA LYS A 145 -7.66 -26.79 29.08
C LYS A 145 -9.02 -26.50 29.75
N LYS A 146 -9.95 -25.87 29.05
CA LYS A 146 -11.32 -25.67 29.57
C LYS A 146 -12.10 -26.98 29.67
N LEU A 147 -11.99 -27.86 28.66
CA LEU A 147 -12.67 -29.16 28.64
C LEU A 147 -12.13 -30.11 29.71
N THR A 148 -10.81 -30.15 29.91
CA THR A 148 -10.19 -30.94 30.99
C THR A 148 -10.65 -30.44 32.36
N LEU A 149 -10.62 -29.12 32.59
CA LEU A 149 -11.14 -28.52 33.82
C LEU A 149 -12.64 -28.82 34.05
N ALA A 150 -13.45 -28.81 32.99
CA ALA A 150 -14.88 -29.15 33.07
C ALA A 150 -15.09 -30.63 33.43
N LYS A 151 -14.31 -31.54 32.83
CA LYS A 151 -14.32 -32.97 33.16
C LYS A 151 -13.90 -33.23 34.61
N GLU A 152 -12.84 -32.58 35.08
CA GLU A 152 -12.39 -32.67 36.48
C GLU A 152 -13.44 -32.15 37.46
N ARG A 153 -14.10 -31.03 37.13
CA ARG A 153 -15.21 -30.50 37.95
C ARG A 153 -16.39 -31.48 38.01
N LEU A 154 -16.75 -32.09 36.89
CA LEU A 154 -17.83 -33.09 36.84
C LEU A 154 -17.48 -34.35 37.64
N ALA A 155 -16.23 -34.82 37.55
CA ALA A 155 -15.75 -35.97 38.33
C ALA A 155 -15.80 -35.68 39.84
N LYS A 156 -15.32 -34.51 40.29
CA LYS A 156 -15.40 -34.10 41.70
C LYS A 156 -16.83 -33.95 42.20
N HIS A 157 -17.76 -33.50 41.35
CA HIS A 157 -19.17 -33.42 41.71
C HIS A 157 -19.77 -34.82 41.94
N ARG A 158 -19.50 -35.75 41.01
CA ARG A 158 -19.97 -37.14 41.10
C ARG A 158 -19.43 -37.88 42.33
N GLU A 159 -18.17 -37.63 42.71
CA GLU A 159 -17.59 -38.19 43.94
C GLU A 159 -18.25 -37.62 45.21
N ARG A 160 -18.55 -36.32 45.24
CA ARG A 160 -19.27 -35.69 46.36
C ARG A 160 -20.69 -36.21 46.52
N GLU A 161 -21.40 -36.44 45.42
CA GLU A 161 -22.76 -37.03 45.47
C GLU A 161 -22.74 -38.47 46.00
N LYS A 162 -21.76 -39.28 45.56
CA LYS A 162 -21.57 -40.63 46.10
C LYS A 162 -21.20 -40.63 47.58
N GLY A 163 -20.38 -39.69 48.04
CA GLY A 163 -20.04 -39.53 49.46
C GLY A 163 -21.25 -39.14 50.31
N ARG A 164 -22.06 -38.17 49.84
CA ARG A 164 -23.31 -37.77 50.49
C ARG A 164 -24.37 -38.87 50.53
N GLN A 165 -24.43 -39.72 49.50
CA GLN A 165 -25.33 -40.87 49.48
C GLN A 165 -24.89 -41.97 50.45
N LYS A 166 -23.58 -42.09 50.72
CA LYS A 166 -23.01 -43.05 51.68
C LYS A 166 -23.18 -42.59 53.14
N GLU A 167 -23.16 -41.29 53.42
CA GLU A 167 -23.47 -40.73 54.75
C GLU A 167 -24.97 -40.78 55.12
N ARG A 168 -25.86 -40.95 54.13
CA ARG A 168 -27.32 -40.97 54.33
C ARG A 168 -27.93 -42.36 54.56
N GLY A 169 -27.15 -43.36 54.93
CA GLY A 169 -27.71 -44.64 55.39
C GLY A 169 -26.76 -45.36 56.35
N PRO A 170 -27.26 -46.08 57.38
CA PRO A 170 -28.65 -46.45 57.64
C PRO A 170 -29.23 -45.69 58.87
N GLU A 171 -30.38 -45.02 58.71
CA GLU A 171 -31.27 -44.84 59.86
C GLU A 171 -32.06 -46.14 60.04
N HIS A 172 -32.00 -46.68 61.26
CA HIS A 172 -32.54 -47.95 61.72
C HIS A 172 -34.06 -48.08 61.53
#